data_AF-A0A964YY39-F1
#
_entry.id   AF-A0A964YY39-F1
#
_cell.length_a   1.000
_cell.length_b   1.000
_cell.length_c   1.000
_cell.angle_alpha   90.00
_cell.angle_beta   90.00
_cell.angle_gamma   90.00
#
_symmetry.space_group_name_H-M   'P 1'
#
loop_
_entity.id
_entity.type
_entity.pdbx_description
1 polymer ?
#
loop_
_entity_poly.entity_id
_entity_poly.type
_entity_poly.pdbx_seq_one_letter_code
_entity_poly.pdbx_strand_id
1 'polypeptide(L)'
;MQNKVINLLTAIFLGVIVSLFGGFLQAAKYKLFINIPWGFVLYIVIFVFAIRFVRQSFQSRFYVAAFSLGWLFIALLMSVRLTAGDLVLTNNLTAISYLIGSVIILAALSTMPIKK
;
A
#
# COMPACT_ATOMS: atom_id res chain seq x y z
N MET A 1 24.21 -5.18 -13.71
CA MET A 1 23.80 -4.50 -12.47
C MET A 1 22.67 -3.48 -12.70
N GLN A 2 22.71 -2.72 -13.80
CA GLN A 2 21.71 -1.71 -14.15
C GLN A 2 20.25 -2.19 -14.05
N ASN A 3 19.91 -3.37 -14.58
CA ASN A 3 18.54 -3.93 -14.49
C ASN A 3 18.08 -4.18 -13.04
N LYS A 4 18.99 -4.55 -12.12
CA LYS A 4 18.64 -4.77 -10.72
C LYS A 4 18.28 -3.46 -10.02
N VAL A 5 19.01 -2.39 -10.32
CA VAL A 5 18.76 -1.05 -9.80
C VAL A 5 17.45 -0.50 -10.35
N ILE A 6 17.21 -0.64 -11.64
CA ILE A 6 15.94 -0.23 -12.27
C ILE A 6 14.77 -0.97 -11.62
N ASN A 7 14.82 -2.29 -11.50
CA ASN A 7 13.76 -3.07 -10.85
C ASN A 7 13.51 -2.66 -9.40
N LEU A 8 14.58 -2.28 -8.68
CA LEU A 8 14.47 -1.79 -7.31
C LEU A 8 13.71 -0.46 -7.26
N LEU A 9 14.12 0.50 -8.09
CA LEU A 9 13.47 1.81 -8.20
C LEU A 9 12.01 1.66 -8.64
N THR A 10 11.72 0.78 -9.61
CA THR A 10 10.35 0.48 -10.04
C THR A 10 9.51 -0.07 -8.89
N ALA A 11 10.04 -1.01 -8.10
CA ALA A 11 9.31 -1.57 -6.97
C ALA A 11 9.01 -0.52 -5.89
N ILE A 12 10.00 0.31 -5.53
CA ILE A 12 9.82 1.43 -4.59
C ILE A 12 8.77 2.40 -5.11
N PHE A 13 8.88 2.80 -6.37
CA PHE A 13 7.98 3.76 -7.01
C PHE A 13 6.53 3.25 -7.07
N LEU A 14 6.33 1.96 -7.36
CA LEU A 14 5.01 1.33 -7.26
C LEU A 14 4.47 1.39 -5.83
N GLY A 15 5.31 1.14 -4.82
CA GLY A 15 4.93 1.26 -3.40
C GLY A 15 4.45 2.67 -3.05
N VAL A 16 5.20 3.68 -3.51
CA VAL A 16 4.85 5.11 -3.35
C VAL A 16 3.48 5.41 -3.95
N ILE A 17 3.28 5.04 -5.22
CA ILE A 17 2.01 5.25 -5.93
C ILE A 17 0.86 4.60 -5.17
N VAL A 18 0.99 3.32 -4.84
CA VAL A 18 -0.07 2.57 -4.18
C VAL A 18 -0.39 3.14 -2.80
N SER A 19 0.60 3.62 -2.05
CA SER A 19 0.35 4.29 -0.77
C SER A 19 -0.34 5.64 -0.93
N LEU A 20 0.06 6.44 -1.92
CA LEU A 20 -0.57 7.74 -2.17
C LEU A 20 -2.06 7.54 -2.44
N PHE A 21 -2.39 6.67 -3.40
CA PHE A 21 -3.79 6.37 -3.71
C PHE A 21 -4.50 5.72 -2.51
N GLY A 22 -3.88 4.72 -1.88
CA GLY A 22 -4.47 4.01 -0.75
C GLY A 22 -4.81 4.89 0.44
N GLY A 23 -3.92 5.84 0.79
CA GLY A 23 -4.11 6.76 1.91
C GLY A 23 -5.33 7.68 1.75
N PHE A 24 -5.61 8.12 0.52
CA PHE A 24 -6.84 8.87 0.22
C PHE A 24 -8.06 7.95 0.03
N LEU A 25 -7.88 6.83 -0.67
CA LEU A 25 -8.97 5.93 -1.03
C LEU A 25 -9.62 5.31 0.21
N GLN A 26 -8.85 4.98 1.26
CA GLN A 26 -9.41 4.42 2.51
C GLN A 26 -10.43 5.34 3.19
N ALA A 27 -10.33 6.66 2.97
CA ALA A 27 -11.27 7.63 3.53
C ALA A 27 -12.59 7.69 2.73
N ALA A 28 -12.61 7.18 1.49
CA ALA A 28 -13.78 7.25 0.63
C ALA A 28 -14.89 6.31 1.12
N LYS A 29 -16.03 6.92 1.44
CA LYS A 29 -17.23 6.24 1.93
C LYS A 29 -18.42 6.67 1.09
N TYR A 30 -19.36 5.77 0.90
CA TYR A 30 -20.65 6.07 0.32
C TYR A 30 -21.72 5.81 1.37
N LYS A 31 -22.67 6.74 1.52
CA LYS A 31 -23.73 6.65 2.52
C LYS A 31 -25.04 6.28 1.83
N LEU A 32 -25.46 5.03 2.00
CA LEU A 32 -26.76 4.54 1.54
C LEU A 32 -27.38 3.73 2.68
N PHE A 33 -28.11 4.44 3.56
CA PHE A 33 -28.62 3.97 4.86
C PHE A 33 -27.54 3.57 5.89
N ILE A 34 -26.44 2.98 5.46
CA ILE A 34 -25.25 2.62 6.24
C ILE A 34 -24.01 3.24 5.56
N ASN A 35 -22.95 3.52 6.32
CA ASN A 35 -21.66 3.94 5.77
C ASN A 35 -20.93 2.75 5.15
N ILE A 36 -20.82 2.70 3.82
CA ILE A 36 -20.11 1.65 3.09
C ILE A 36 -18.68 2.14 2.80
N PRO A 37 -17.63 1.52 3.38
CA PRO A 37 -16.24 1.92 3.16
C PRO A 37 -15.67 1.31 1.87
N TRP A 38 -16.30 1.61 0.73
CA TRP A 38 -15.94 1.03 -0.57
C TRP A 38 -14.49 1.30 -0.96
N GLY A 39 -13.95 2.46 -0.61
CA GLY A 39 -12.59 2.85 -0.96
C GLY A 39 -11.55 1.99 -0.23
N PHE A 40 -11.83 1.58 1.01
CA PHE A 40 -10.96 0.64 1.73
C PHE A 40 -10.93 -0.74 1.08
N VAL A 41 -12.09 -1.25 0.64
CA VAL A 41 -12.18 -2.54 -0.07
C VAL A 41 -11.39 -2.48 -1.38
N LEU A 42 -11.59 -1.42 -2.17
CA LEU A 42 -10.87 -1.22 -3.42
C LEU A 42 -9.35 -1.10 -3.19
N TYR A 43 -8.94 -0.42 -2.11
CA TYR A 43 -7.53 -0.34 -1.72
C TYR A 43 -6.93 -1.72 -1.45
N ILE A 44 -7.58 -2.57 -0.65
CA ILE A 44 -7.10 -3.93 -0.36
C ILE A 44 -6.86 -4.71 -1.66
N VAL A 45 -7.81 -4.63 -2.60
CA VAL A 45 -7.70 -5.30 -3.90
C VAL A 45 -6.46 -4.81 -4.64
N ILE A 46 -6.31 -3.49 -4.82
CA ILE A 46 -5.15 -2.89 -5.49
C ILE A 46 -3.84 -3.30 -4.80
N PHE A 47 -3.81 -3.27 -3.48
CA PHE A 47 -2.61 -3.58 -2.68
C PHE A 47 -2.18 -5.04 -2.85
N VAL A 48 -3.14 -5.98 -2.78
CA VAL A 48 -2.90 -7.41 -3.00
C VAL A 48 -2.39 -7.67 -4.42
N PHE A 49 -3.03 -7.06 -5.42
CA PHE A 49 -2.61 -7.22 -6.82
C PHE A 49 -1.23 -6.61 -7.07
N ALA A 50 -0.92 -5.44 -6.51
CA ALA A 50 0.38 -4.80 -6.65
C ALA A 50 1.51 -5.66 -6.06
N ILE A 51 1.32 -6.21 -4.85
CA ILE A 51 2.32 -7.08 -4.23
C ILE A 51 2.51 -8.35 -5.06
N ARG A 52 1.41 -8.98 -5.51
CA ARG A 52 1.49 -10.17 -6.37
C ARG A 52 2.20 -9.88 -7.69
N PHE A 53 1.89 -8.74 -8.31
CA PHE A 53 2.56 -8.28 -9.53
C PHE A 53 4.07 -8.14 -9.30
N VAL A 54 4.51 -7.36 -8.31
CA VAL A 54 5.93 -7.19 -7.96
C VAL A 54 6.60 -8.55 -7.70
N ARG A 55 5.93 -9.42 -6.94
CA ARG A 55 6.44 -10.77 -6.60
C ARG A 55 6.62 -11.65 -7.82
N GLN A 56 5.68 -11.62 -8.78
CA GLN A 56 5.72 -12.42 -10.01
C GLN A 56 6.65 -11.82 -11.07
N SER A 57 6.69 -10.51 -11.23
CA SER A 57 7.54 -9.85 -12.24
C SER A 57 9.02 -9.98 -11.92
N PHE A 58 9.40 -9.85 -10.64
CA PHE A 58 10.81 -9.86 -10.25
C PHE A 58 11.26 -11.15 -9.55
N GLN A 59 10.33 -12.08 -9.29
CA GLN A 59 10.60 -13.41 -8.74
C GLN A 59 11.41 -13.42 -7.43
N SER A 60 11.44 -12.32 -6.67
CA SER A 60 12.26 -12.16 -5.47
C SER A 60 11.52 -11.41 -4.36
N ARG A 61 11.75 -11.83 -3.10
CA ARG A 61 11.12 -11.23 -1.92
C ARG A 61 11.71 -9.85 -1.62
N PHE A 62 12.94 -9.62 -2.07
CA PHE A 62 13.65 -8.36 -1.88
C PHE A 62 12.92 -7.18 -2.54
N TYR A 63 12.36 -7.38 -3.75
CA TYR A 63 11.60 -6.32 -4.42
C TYR A 63 10.24 -6.06 -3.76
N VAL A 64 9.65 -7.06 -3.10
CA VAL A 64 8.46 -6.84 -2.26
C VAL A 64 8.82 -6.02 -1.02
N ALA A 65 9.98 -6.27 -0.40
CA ALA A 65 10.48 -5.43 0.69
C ALA A 65 10.75 -3.99 0.20
N ALA A 66 11.33 -3.80 -0.98
CA ALA A 66 11.55 -2.48 -1.56
C ALA A 66 10.22 -1.74 -1.84
N PHE A 67 9.21 -2.44 -2.38
CA PHE A 67 7.84 -1.93 -2.50
C PHE A 67 7.28 -1.52 -1.13
N SER A 68 7.47 -2.34 -0.11
CA SER A 68 6.99 -2.06 1.24
C SER A 68 7.62 -0.80 1.85
N LEU A 69 8.89 -0.53 1.56
CA LEU A 69 9.57 0.69 2.01
C LEU A 69 8.99 1.93 1.34
N GLY A 70 8.76 1.89 0.02
CA GLY A 70 8.12 2.99 -0.69
C GLY A 70 6.72 3.27 -0.17
N TRP A 71 5.94 2.21 0.10
CA TRP A 71 4.61 2.33 0.68
C TRP A 71 4.65 2.91 2.10
N LEU A 72 5.48 2.35 2.98
CA LEU A 72 5.56 2.75 4.39
C LEU A 72 6.03 4.20 4.52
N PHE A 73 7.00 4.60 3.71
CA PHE A 73 7.52 5.98 3.70
C PHE A 73 6.41 7.00 3.44
N ILE A 74 5.59 6.78 2.41
CA ILE A 74 4.46 7.65 2.11
C ILE A 74 3.39 7.59 3.20
N ALA A 75 3.04 6.40 3.68
CA ALA A 75 2.06 6.25 4.75
C ALA A 75 2.47 7.04 6.01
N LEU A 76 3.77 7.03 6.36
CA LEU A 76 4.30 7.84 7.45
C LEU A 76 4.21 9.34 7.16
N LEU A 77 4.58 9.78 5.94
CA LEU A 77 4.44 11.18 5.54
C LEU A 77 2.98 11.67 5.60
N MET A 78 2.03 10.84 5.18
CA MET A 78 0.59 11.12 5.24
C MET A 78 0.02 11.14 6.68
N SER A 79 0.80 10.61 7.63
CA SER A 79 0.49 10.65 9.07
C SER A 79 1.12 11.86 9.78
N VAL A 80 1.88 12.69 9.07
CA VAL A 80 2.38 13.98 9.55
C VAL A 80 1.43 15.09 9.11
N ARG A 81 1.19 16.09 9.97
CA ARG A 81 0.33 17.23 9.63
C ARG A 81 0.88 17.92 8.38
N LEU A 82 0.04 18.05 7.36
CA LEU A 82 0.37 18.83 6.19
C LEU A 82 0.31 20.32 6.51
N THR A 83 0.91 21.16 5.67
CA THR A 83 0.88 22.63 5.79
C THR A 83 -0.55 23.19 5.79
N ALA A 84 -1.50 22.48 5.19
CA ALA A 84 -2.94 22.78 5.24
C ALA A 84 -3.60 22.46 6.60
N GLY A 85 -2.85 21.95 7.58
CA GLY A 85 -3.31 21.66 8.94
C GLY A 85 -3.84 20.25 9.17
N ASP A 86 -4.42 19.63 8.13
CA ASP A 86 -5.07 18.33 8.24
C ASP A 86 -4.13 17.14 7.98
N LEU A 87 -4.46 16.01 8.61
CA LEU A 87 -3.83 14.71 8.43
C LEU A 87 -4.62 13.90 7.40
N VAL A 88 -3.93 13.25 6.46
CA VAL A 88 -4.61 12.31 5.55
C VAL A 88 -4.89 10.99 6.26
N LEU A 89 -3.93 10.51 7.05
CA LEU A 89 -4.12 9.39 7.96
C LEU A 89 -4.32 9.93 9.38
N THR A 90 -5.58 10.12 9.76
CA THR A 90 -5.99 10.50 11.12
C THR A 90 -6.13 9.28 12.02
N ASN A 91 -6.09 9.47 13.35
CA ASN A 91 -6.32 8.39 14.32
C ASN A 91 -7.78 7.94 14.32
N ASN A 92 -8.16 7.16 13.32
CA ASN A 92 -9.49 6.58 13.13
C ASN A 92 -9.39 5.11 12.69
N LEU A 93 -10.49 4.37 12.81
CA LEU A 93 -10.51 2.94 12.53
C LEU A 93 -10.07 2.59 11.09
N THR A 94 -10.41 3.43 10.10
CA THR A 94 -10.09 3.13 8.69
C THR A 94 -8.60 3.33 8.40
N ALA A 95 -7.97 4.35 8.97
CA ALA A 95 -6.53 4.57 8.86
C ALA A 95 -5.72 3.52 9.63
N ILE A 96 -6.17 3.13 10.83
CA ILE A 96 -5.56 2.02 11.59
C ILE A 96 -5.67 0.71 10.80
N SER A 97 -6.84 0.42 10.23
CA SER A 97 -7.06 -0.78 9.42
C SER A 97 -6.22 -0.75 8.14
N TYR A 98 -6.05 0.43 7.54
CA TYR A 98 -5.13 0.64 6.41
C TYR A 98 -3.69 0.30 6.80
N LEU A 99 -3.17 0.80 7.92
CA LEU A 99 -1.78 0.54 8.32
C LEU A 99 -1.58 -0.92 8.72
N ILE A 100 -2.35 -1.41 9.70
CA ILE A 100 -2.17 -2.76 10.26
C ILE A 100 -2.57 -3.83 9.24
N GLY A 101 -3.71 -3.66 8.57
CA GLY A 101 -4.19 -4.60 7.56
C GLY A 101 -3.20 -4.77 6.40
N SER A 102 -2.56 -3.67 5.97
CA SER A 102 -1.55 -3.73 4.92
C SER A 102 -0.28 -4.44 5.36
N VAL A 103 0.18 -4.23 6.59
CA VAL A 103 1.33 -4.97 7.14
C VAL A 103 1.04 -6.46 7.18
N ILE A 104 -0.17 -6.86 7.61
CA ILE A 104 -0.59 -8.28 7.63
C ILE A 104 -0.61 -8.86 6.22
N ILE A 105 -1.25 -8.16 5.27
CA ILE A 105 -1.31 -8.59 3.86
C ILE A 105 0.09 -8.72 3.26
N LEU A 106 0.98 -7.77 3.55
CA LEU A 106 2.33 -7.76 3.03
C LEU A 106 3.18 -8.90 3.60
N ALA A 107 3.07 -9.18 4.89
CA ALA A 107 3.69 -10.34 5.52
C ALA A 107 3.16 -11.66 4.90
N ALA A 108 1.84 -11.78 4.74
CA ALA A 108 1.22 -12.95 4.14
C ALA A 108 1.67 -13.17 2.67
N LEU A 109 1.62 -12.14 1.84
CA LEU A 109 1.92 -12.26 0.41
C LEU A 109 3.43 -12.35 0.11
N SER A 110 4.29 -11.77 0.94
CA SER A 110 5.74 -11.88 0.76
C SER A 110 6.26 -13.31 0.98
N THR A 111 5.58 -14.07 1.83
CA THR A 111 5.95 -15.45 2.17
C THR A 111 5.40 -16.47 1.18
N MET A 112 4.33 -16.15 0.44
CA MET A 112 3.72 -17.06 -0.53
C MET A 112 4.72 -17.57 -1.58
N PRO A 113 4.64 -18.87 -1.93
CA PRO A 113 5.46 -19.45 -2.98
C PRO A 113 5.07 -18.84 -4.33
N ILE A 114 6.06 -18.66 -5.19
CA ILE A 114 5.79 -18.23 -6.56
C ILE A 114 5.33 -19.48 -7.31
N LYS A 115 4.11 -19.45 -7.86
CA LYS A 115 3.66 -20.49 -8.78
C LYS A 115 4.53 -20.38 -10.04
N LYS A 116 5.16 -21.51 -10.41
CA LYS A 116 5.89 -21.69 -11.65
C LYS A 116 4.93 -21.66 -12.84
#